data_AF-A0A7Y6PXS3-F1
#
_entry.id   AF-A0A7Y6PXS3-F1
#
_cell.length_a   1.000
_cell.length_b   1.000
_cell.length_c   1.000
_cell.angle_alpha   90.00
_cell.angle_beta   90.00
_cell.angle_gamma   90.00
#
_symmetry.space_group_name_H-M   'P 1'
#
loop_
_entity.id
_entity.type
_entity.pdbx_description
1 polymer ?
#
loop_
_entity_poly.entity_id
_entity_poly.type
_entity_poly.pdbx_seq_one_letter_code
_entity_poly.pdbx_strand_id
1 'polypeptide(L)'
;MSYRNDVDALAARHDALAAEVAAKSRELDSTRQLLDEAKAKARLPVLPNIRVASPCHADWTAMTGDERVRACAQCNKNVYNLSEMTRDEAEALIVSREGRLCVRYYQRTDGTILLKDCSVGITQRRKRRVIAAGAAALLAGGGLFMFLRSRGDDAPSSRISVATEPESLMGVVAVRPETVPQPEVEAMQGQMMVKMGDVAVDPIEDR
;
A
#
# COMPACT_ATOMS: atom_id res chain seq x y z
N MET A 1 47.07 29.61 -38.17
CA MET A 1 47.25 29.15 -36.76
C MET A 1 46.13 29.59 -35.81
N SER A 2 45.33 30.63 -36.11
CA SER A 2 44.23 31.13 -35.23
C SER A 2 43.15 30.10 -34.90
N TYR A 3 42.66 29.33 -35.89
CA TYR A 3 41.51 28.43 -35.72
C TYR A 3 41.71 27.33 -34.66
N ARG A 4 42.92 26.76 -34.54
CA ARG A 4 43.19 25.72 -33.51
C ARG A 4 43.11 26.30 -32.09
N ASN A 5 43.62 27.50 -31.89
CA ASN A 5 43.58 28.18 -30.59
C ASN A 5 42.14 28.48 -30.14
N ASP A 6 41.26 28.82 -31.08
CA ASP A 6 39.84 29.09 -30.79
C ASP A 6 39.10 27.81 -30.39
N VAL A 7 39.40 26.68 -31.05
CA VAL A 7 38.84 25.36 -30.71
C VAL A 7 39.30 24.90 -29.34
N ASP A 8 40.59 25.06 -29.03
CA ASP A 8 41.14 24.69 -27.71
C ASP A 8 40.54 25.54 -26.59
N ALA A 9 40.32 26.85 -26.84
CA ALA A 9 39.66 27.74 -25.89
C ALA A 9 38.19 27.35 -25.64
N LEU A 10 37.46 26.92 -26.67
CA LEU A 10 36.10 26.43 -26.54
C LEU A 10 36.04 25.08 -25.81
N ALA A 11 36.96 24.17 -26.09
CA ALA A 11 37.08 22.90 -25.39
C ALA A 11 37.35 23.12 -23.89
N ALA A 12 38.27 24.02 -23.54
CA ALA A 12 38.54 24.36 -22.15
C ALA A 12 37.32 24.96 -21.43
N ARG A 13 36.53 25.80 -22.12
CA ARG A 13 35.27 26.33 -21.58
C ARG A 13 34.22 25.25 -21.39
N HIS A 14 34.10 24.34 -22.36
CA HIS A 14 33.19 23.20 -22.25
C HIS A 14 33.53 22.35 -21.03
N ASP A 15 34.80 22.01 -20.84
CA ASP A 15 35.24 21.17 -19.72
C ASP A 15 35.04 21.87 -18.37
N ALA A 16 35.27 23.18 -18.32
CA ALA A 16 34.96 23.99 -17.13
C ALA A 16 33.46 23.99 -16.80
N LEU A 17 32.60 24.16 -17.80
CA LEU A 17 31.14 24.10 -17.61
C LEU A 17 30.69 22.69 -17.22
N ALA A 18 31.28 21.65 -17.80
CA ALA A 18 30.99 20.26 -17.44
C ALA A 18 31.36 19.98 -15.98
N ALA A 19 32.50 20.49 -15.51
CA ALA A 19 32.90 20.40 -14.11
C ALA A 19 31.94 21.15 -13.17
N GLU A 20 31.45 22.33 -13.58
CA GLU A 20 30.46 23.08 -12.80
C GLU A 20 29.11 22.34 -12.71
N VAL A 21 28.63 21.79 -13.84
CA VAL A 21 27.41 20.98 -13.87
C VAL A 21 27.53 19.76 -12.95
N ALA A 22 28.69 19.08 -12.97
CA ALA A 22 28.96 17.95 -12.08
C ALA A 22 29.08 18.33 -10.60
N ALA A 23 29.45 19.58 -10.28
CA ALA A 23 29.42 20.08 -8.91
C ALA A 23 27.98 20.34 -8.46
N LYS A 24 27.18 21.04 -9.28
CA LYS A 24 25.77 21.34 -8.98
C LYS A 24 24.89 20.09 -8.91
N SER A 25 25.14 19.07 -9.74
CA SER A 25 24.39 17.82 -9.67
C SER A 25 24.59 17.12 -8.33
N ARG A 26 25.84 17.10 -7.81
CA ARG A 26 26.14 16.55 -6.47
C ARG A 26 25.42 17.30 -5.35
N GLU A 27 25.36 18.62 -5.44
CA GLU A 27 24.62 19.46 -4.48
C GLU A 27 23.11 19.17 -4.51
N LEU A 28 22.53 19.04 -5.71
CA LEU A 28 21.12 18.67 -5.89
C LEU A 28 20.84 17.27 -5.33
N ASP A 29 21.71 16.29 -5.57
CA ASP A 29 21.56 14.94 -5.05
C ASP A 29 21.62 14.91 -3.52
N SER A 30 22.55 15.66 -2.91
CA SER A 30 22.62 15.82 -1.45
C SER A 30 21.34 16.44 -0.88
N THR A 31 20.82 17.50 -1.52
CA THR A 31 19.59 18.16 -1.09
C THR A 31 18.39 17.23 -1.19
N ARG A 32 18.33 16.43 -2.25
CA ARG A 32 17.29 15.41 -2.43
C ARG A 32 17.33 14.35 -1.34
N GLN A 33 18.52 13.86 -0.98
CA GLN A 33 18.68 12.89 0.12
C GLN A 33 18.18 13.45 1.45
N LEU A 34 18.53 14.70 1.79
CA LEU A 34 18.04 15.37 3.00
C LEU A 34 16.51 15.53 3.00
N LEU A 35 15.93 15.86 1.84
CA LEU A 35 14.48 15.96 1.70
C LEU A 35 13.79 14.60 1.89
N ASP A 36 14.36 13.54 1.32
CA ASP A 36 13.81 12.18 1.44
C ASP A 36 13.92 11.67 2.89
N GLU A 37 15.01 11.96 3.60
CA GLU A 37 15.16 11.67 5.03
C GLU A 37 14.14 12.45 5.88
N ALA A 38 13.97 13.75 5.63
CA ALA A 38 12.99 14.56 6.34
C ALA A 38 11.55 14.05 6.11
N LYS A 39 11.22 13.65 4.87
CA LYS A 39 9.94 13.02 4.55
C LYS A 39 9.77 11.67 5.24
N ALA A 40 10.82 10.84 5.31
CA ALA A 40 10.78 9.58 6.04
C ALA A 40 10.53 9.82 7.54
N LYS A 41 11.17 10.84 8.13
CA LYS A 41 10.94 11.27 9.51
C LYS A 41 9.50 11.74 9.74
N ALA A 42 8.93 12.49 8.80
CA ALA A 42 7.52 12.89 8.86
C ALA A 42 6.54 11.71 8.67
N ARG A 43 6.97 10.63 8.00
CA ARG A 43 6.22 9.39 7.78
C ARG A 43 6.41 8.34 8.89
N LEU A 44 7.15 8.62 9.97
CA LEU A 44 7.13 7.72 11.13
C LEU A 44 5.67 7.45 11.49
N PRO A 45 5.30 6.20 11.81
CA PRO A 45 3.93 5.76 11.71
C PRO A 45 3.08 6.44 12.79
N VAL A 46 2.49 7.59 12.43
CA VAL A 46 1.69 8.41 13.34
C VAL A 46 0.41 7.67 13.67
N LEU A 47 -0.22 7.01 12.68
CA LEU A 47 -1.52 6.35 12.84
C LEU A 47 -1.57 5.22 13.89
N PRO A 48 -0.63 4.26 13.98
CA PRO A 48 -0.68 3.25 15.03
C PRO A 48 -0.45 3.79 16.45
N ASN A 49 0.15 4.98 16.59
CA ASN A 49 0.43 5.60 17.88
C ASN A 49 -0.66 6.58 18.34
N ILE A 50 -1.77 6.68 17.59
CA ILE A 50 -2.89 7.54 17.93
C ILE A 50 -3.91 6.81 18.78
N ARG A 51 -4.26 7.42 19.91
CA ARG A 51 -5.36 7.01 20.76
C ARG A 51 -6.31 8.17 20.97
N VAL A 52 -7.59 7.85 21.17
CA VAL A 52 -8.55 8.83 21.66
C VAL A 52 -8.36 8.97 23.17
N ALA A 53 -7.84 10.11 23.60
CA ALA A 53 -7.58 10.39 25.01
C ALA A 53 -8.86 10.83 25.75
N SER A 54 -9.68 11.67 25.13
CA SER A 54 -10.96 12.13 25.67
C SER A 54 -12.12 11.67 24.77
N PRO A 55 -12.81 10.58 25.10
CA PRO A 55 -13.89 10.07 24.27
C PRO A 55 -15.07 11.05 24.23
N CYS A 56 -15.48 11.43 23.01
CA CYS A 56 -16.70 12.19 22.76
C CYS A 56 -17.86 11.22 22.50
N HIS A 57 -18.97 11.39 23.23
CA HIS A 57 -20.12 10.49 23.19
C HIS A 57 -21.29 11.04 22.35
N ALA A 58 -21.07 12.17 21.66
CA ALA A 58 -22.08 12.78 20.80
C ALA A 58 -22.48 11.85 19.65
N ASP A 59 -23.74 11.90 19.23
CA ASP A 59 -24.17 11.18 18.04
C ASP A 59 -23.69 11.90 16.77
N TRP A 60 -22.87 11.21 15.98
CA TRP A 60 -22.38 11.66 14.69
C TRP A 60 -23.53 12.00 13.71
N THR A 61 -24.62 11.23 13.77
CA THR A 61 -25.78 11.40 12.87
C THR A 61 -26.48 12.73 13.11
N ALA A 62 -26.46 13.22 14.36
CA ALA A 62 -27.03 14.50 14.76
C ALA A 62 -26.10 15.71 14.47
N MET A 63 -24.87 15.48 14.00
CA MET A 63 -23.93 16.55 13.68
C MET A 63 -24.16 17.10 12.26
N THR A 64 -23.82 18.38 12.07
CA THR A 64 -23.92 19.05 10.77
C THR A 64 -22.58 18.99 10.03
N GLY A 65 -22.61 18.59 8.76
CA GLY A 65 -21.42 18.52 7.90
C GLY A 65 -21.54 17.45 6.82
N ASP A 66 -20.40 16.95 6.35
CA ASP A 66 -20.31 15.87 5.37
C ASP A 66 -19.85 14.54 6.01
N GLU A 67 -19.54 13.52 5.21
CA GLU A 67 -19.05 12.22 5.73
C GLU A 67 -17.60 12.27 6.25
N ARG A 68 -16.82 13.29 5.87
CA ARG A 68 -15.42 13.45 6.25
C ARG A 68 -15.26 14.35 7.48
N VAL A 69 -16.05 15.41 7.58
CA VAL A 69 -15.96 16.44 8.63
C VAL A 69 -17.35 16.88 9.05
N ARG A 70 -17.62 16.79 10.36
CA ARG A 70 -18.84 17.34 10.96
C ARG A 70 -18.51 18.21 12.17
N ALA A 71 -19.31 19.24 12.39
CA ALA A 71 -19.21 20.08 13.57
C ALA A 71 -19.98 19.45 14.73
N CYS A 72 -19.29 19.21 15.85
CA CYS A 72 -19.93 18.72 17.06
C CYS A 72 -20.25 19.89 18.01
N ALA A 73 -21.53 20.05 18.35
CA ALA A 73 -21.97 21.06 19.30
C ALA A 73 -21.53 20.77 20.75
N GLN A 74 -21.28 19.51 21.10
CA GLN A 74 -20.93 19.12 22.47
C GLN A 74 -19.47 19.43 22.82
N CYS A 75 -18.51 19.14 21.92
CA CYS A 75 -17.10 19.45 22.13
C CYS A 75 -16.64 20.74 21.45
N ASN A 76 -17.54 21.41 20.70
CA ASN A 76 -17.28 22.64 19.94
C ASN A 76 -16.04 22.54 19.02
N LYS A 77 -15.83 21.37 18.43
CA LYS A 77 -14.73 21.06 17.51
C LYS A 77 -15.27 20.40 16.25
N ASN A 78 -14.50 20.50 15.17
CA ASN A 78 -14.70 19.68 13.99
C ASN A 78 -14.24 18.25 14.28
N VAL A 79 -15.13 17.29 14.04
CA VAL A 79 -14.90 15.86 14.16
C VAL A 79 -14.58 15.30 12.79
N TYR A 80 -13.37 14.76 12.63
CA TYR A 80 -12.86 14.23 11.38
C TYR A 80 -13.00 12.71 11.34
N ASN A 81 -13.68 12.18 10.33
CA ASN A 81 -13.81 10.74 10.13
C ASN A 81 -12.61 10.20 9.33
N LEU A 82 -11.63 9.61 10.03
CA LEU A 82 -10.43 9.06 9.40
C LEU A 82 -10.75 7.84 8.54
N SER A 83 -11.87 7.17 8.77
CA SER A 83 -12.28 5.99 7.99
C SER A 83 -12.62 6.33 6.55
N GLU A 84 -13.01 7.58 6.29
CA GLU A 84 -13.30 8.12 4.96
C GLU A 84 -12.09 8.81 4.31
N MET A 85 -10.91 8.71 4.93
CA MET A 85 -9.65 9.28 4.46
C MET A 85 -8.66 8.18 4.08
N THR A 86 -7.73 8.50 3.19
CA THR A 86 -6.56 7.65 2.94
C THR A 86 -5.53 7.80 4.05
N ARG A 87 -4.55 6.90 4.11
CA ARG A 87 -3.43 6.98 5.06
C ARG A 87 -2.72 8.31 5.01
N ASP A 88 -2.33 8.74 3.82
CA ASP A 88 -1.60 10.00 3.62
C ASP A 88 -2.45 11.22 4.04
N GLU A 89 -3.75 11.20 3.74
CA GLU A 89 -4.67 12.26 4.13
C GLU A 89 -4.83 12.34 5.65
N ALA A 90 -4.98 11.20 6.32
CA ALA A 90 -5.13 11.13 7.77
C ALA A 90 -3.83 11.58 8.47
N GLU A 91 -2.68 11.07 8.05
CA GLU A 91 -1.36 11.45 8.60
C GLU A 91 -1.11 12.96 8.41
N ALA A 92 -1.34 13.50 7.21
CA ALA A 92 -1.20 14.93 6.96
C ALA A 92 -2.14 15.78 7.82
N LEU A 93 -3.38 15.35 8.03
CA LEU A 93 -4.34 16.04 8.89
C LEU A 93 -3.85 16.08 10.35
N ILE A 94 -3.37 14.96 10.87
CA ILE A 94 -2.90 14.84 12.26
C ILE A 94 -1.64 15.69 12.47
N VAL A 95 -0.69 15.64 11.52
CA VAL A 95 0.53 16.46 11.56
C VAL A 95 0.19 17.95 11.48
N SER A 96 -0.68 18.36 10.55
CA SER A 96 -1.04 19.77 10.35
C SER A 96 -1.79 20.40 11.54
N ARG A 97 -2.45 19.59 12.36
CA ARG A 97 -3.21 20.02 13.53
C ARG A 97 -2.53 19.65 14.85
N GLU A 98 -1.30 19.12 14.80
CA GLU A 98 -0.52 18.71 15.97
C GLU A 98 -1.31 17.78 16.92
N GLY A 99 -2.15 16.90 16.37
CA GLY A 99 -3.01 16.02 17.15
C GLY A 99 -4.15 16.70 17.92
N ARG A 100 -4.30 18.03 17.87
CA ARG A 100 -5.36 18.77 18.58
C ARG A 100 -6.68 18.80 17.80
N LEU A 101 -7.17 17.63 17.39
CA LEU A 101 -8.44 17.48 16.69
C LEU A 101 -9.28 16.35 17.28
N CYS A 102 -10.61 16.47 17.13
CA CYS A 102 -11.52 15.40 17.43
C CYS A 102 -11.61 14.49 16.19
N VAL A 103 -11.38 13.19 16.37
CA VAL A 103 -11.48 12.21 15.28
C VAL A 103 -12.55 11.19 15.57
N ARG A 104 -13.02 10.54 14.52
CA ARG A 104 -13.78 9.30 14.55
C ARG A 104 -13.10 8.29 13.65
N TYR A 105 -12.96 7.05 14.10
CA TYR A 105 -12.50 5.95 13.27
C TYR A 105 -13.01 4.59 13.74
N TYR A 106 -13.04 3.63 12.82
CA TYR A 106 -13.22 2.22 13.15
C TYR A 106 -11.87 1.57 13.41
N GLN A 107 -11.78 0.78 14.48
CA GLN A 107 -10.59 0.01 14.83
C GLN A 107 -10.93 -1.48 14.89
N ARG A 108 -10.06 -2.33 14.33
CA ARG A 108 -10.16 -3.79 14.49
C ARG A 108 -9.54 -4.20 15.83
N THR A 109 -9.83 -5.42 16.29
CA THR A 109 -9.26 -6.00 17.51
C THR A 109 -7.73 -6.07 17.52
N ASP A 110 -7.09 -6.11 16.34
CA ASP A 110 -5.63 -6.06 16.19
C ASP A 110 -5.04 -4.65 16.40
N GLY A 111 -5.88 -3.65 16.69
CA GLY A 111 -5.47 -2.26 16.87
C GLY A 111 -5.34 -1.48 15.55
N THR A 112 -5.55 -2.11 14.38
CA THR A 112 -5.45 -1.44 13.09
C THR A 112 -6.64 -0.52 12.86
N ILE A 113 -6.37 0.76 12.56
CA ILE A 113 -7.38 1.72 12.13
C ILE A 113 -7.82 1.39 10.70
N LEU A 114 -9.12 1.32 10.47
CA LEU A 114 -9.68 1.13 9.13
C LEU A 114 -9.77 2.49 8.43
N LEU A 115 -8.98 2.64 7.37
CA LEU A 115 -8.99 3.79 6.47
C LEU A 115 -9.58 3.40 5.10
N LYS A 116 -9.86 4.40 4.26
CA LYS A 116 -10.44 4.20 2.93
C LYS A 116 -9.59 3.30 2.03
N ASP A 117 -8.28 3.39 2.18
CA ASP A 117 -7.25 2.67 1.42
C ASP A 117 -6.68 1.45 2.17
N CYS A 118 -7.42 0.90 3.15
CA CYS A 118 -6.96 -0.21 3.98
C CYS A 118 -6.38 -1.38 3.15
N SER A 119 -5.06 -1.59 3.29
CA SER A 119 -4.26 -2.54 2.51
C SER A 119 -4.75 -3.99 2.61
N VAL A 120 -5.21 -4.41 3.79
CA VAL A 120 -5.82 -5.72 4.03
C VAL A 120 -7.13 -5.89 3.26
N GLY A 121 -7.98 -4.85 3.19
CA GLY A 121 -9.22 -4.88 2.41
C GLY A 121 -8.96 -4.99 0.91
N ILE A 122 -7.96 -4.26 0.40
CA ILE A 122 -7.56 -4.31 -1.02
C ILE A 122 -6.97 -5.68 -1.38
N THR A 123 -6.11 -6.23 -0.51
CA THR A 123 -5.48 -7.54 -0.73
C THR A 123 -6.50 -8.68 -0.73
N GLN A 124 -7.45 -8.66 0.22
CA GLN A 124 -8.54 -9.64 0.30
C GLN A 124 -9.46 -9.56 -0.94
N ARG A 125 -9.79 -8.35 -1.40
CA ARG A 125 -10.59 -8.12 -2.61
C ARG A 125 -9.87 -8.62 -3.87
N ARG A 126 -8.56 -8.38 -4.01
CA ARG A 126 -7.76 -8.90 -5.12
C ARG A 126 -7.72 -10.42 -5.13
N LYS A 127 -7.45 -11.07 -3.98
CA LYS A 127 -7.49 -12.54 -3.86
C LYS A 127 -8.84 -13.12 -4.27
N ARG A 128 -9.96 -12.55 -3.79
CA ARG A 128 -11.31 -13.00 -4.16
C ARG A 128 -11.58 -12.87 -5.66
N ARG A 129 -11.16 -11.77 -6.30
CA ARG A 129 -11.31 -11.58 -7.75
C ARG A 129 -10.49 -12.58 -8.56
N VAL A 130 -9.25 -12.86 -8.14
CA VAL A 130 -8.38 -13.86 -8.79
C VAL A 130 -8.98 -15.26 -8.66
N ILE A 131 -9.48 -15.63 -7.47
CA ILE A 131 -10.14 -16.92 -7.23
C ILE A 131 -11.41 -17.06 -8.07
N ALA A 132 -12.26 -16.03 -8.12
CA ALA A 132 -13.48 -16.04 -8.92
C ALA A 132 -13.19 -16.13 -10.43
N ALA A 133 -12.17 -15.42 -10.92
CA ALA A 133 -11.74 -15.51 -12.32
C ALA A 133 -11.18 -16.90 -12.67
N GLY A 134 -10.39 -17.51 -11.77
CA GLY A 134 -9.90 -18.87 -11.93
C GLY A 134 -11.02 -19.91 -11.98
N ALA A 135 -12.03 -19.78 -11.11
CA ALA A 135 -13.20 -20.66 -11.11
C ALA A 135 -14.03 -20.53 -12.40
N ALA A 136 -14.23 -19.31 -12.90
CA ALA A 136 -14.92 -19.08 -14.17
C ALA A 136 -14.14 -19.66 -15.38
N ALA A 137 -12.81 -19.54 -15.38
CA ALA A 137 -11.95 -20.11 -16.41
C ALA A 137 -11.96 -21.65 -16.40
N LEU A 138 -12.01 -22.29 -15.23
CA LEU A 138 -12.14 -23.75 -15.11
C LEU A 138 -13.49 -24.27 -15.57
N LEU A 139 -14.58 -23.54 -15.32
CA LEU A 139 -15.92 -23.90 -15.79
C LEU A 139 -16.06 -23.72 -17.31
N ALA A 140 -15.52 -22.63 -17.86
CA ALA A 140 -15.53 -22.38 -19.31
C ALA A 140 -14.56 -23.32 -20.07
N GLY A 141 -13.36 -23.55 -19.53
CA GLY A 141 -12.34 -24.43 -20.12
C GLY A 141 -12.68 -25.91 -19.98
N GLY A 142 -13.27 -26.31 -18.85
CA GLY A 142 -13.76 -27.68 -18.63
C GLY A 142 -14.96 -28.02 -19.51
N GLY A 143 -15.89 -27.08 -19.71
CA GLY A 143 -17.00 -27.24 -20.66
C GLY A 143 -16.51 -27.35 -22.12
N LEU A 144 -15.51 -26.56 -22.50
CA LEU A 144 -14.91 -26.62 -23.84
C LEU A 144 -14.12 -27.93 -24.05
N PHE A 145 -13.33 -28.37 -23.06
CA PHE A 145 -12.59 -29.64 -23.10
C PHE A 145 -13.53 -30.86 -23.15
N MET A 146 -14.63 -30.84 -22.39
CA MET A 146 -15.64 -31.90 -22.42
C MET A 146 -16.43 -31.92 -23.73
N PHE A 147 -16.71 -30.75 -24.32
CA PHE A 147 -17.36 -30.62 -25.63
C PHE A 147 -16.45 -31.03 -26.82
N LEU A 148 -15.15 -30.77 -26.73
CA LEU A 148 -14.17 -31.25 -27.73
C LEU A 148 -13.98 -32.77 -27.65
N ARG A 149 -14.06 -33.36 -26.45
CA ARG A 149 -13.88 -34.80 -26.25
C ARG A 149 -15.10 -35.64 -26.66
N SER A 150 -16.31 -35.07 -26.70
CA SER A 150 -17.53 -35.76 -27.16
C SER A 150 -17.70 -35.77 -28.69
N ARG A 151 -16.73 -35.25 -29.47
CA ARG A 151 -16.71 -35.30 -30.94
C ARG A 151 -15.64 -36.24 -31.54
N GLY A 152 -15.02 -37.11 -30.75
CA GLY A 152 -13.90 -37.94 -31.20
C GLY A 152 -14.01 -39.43 -30.90
N ASP A 153 -14.88 -40.12 -31.62
CA ASP A 153 -14.70 -41.51 -32.10
C ASP A 153 -14.69 -41.35 -33.64
N ASP A 154 -13.63 -41.64 -34.41
CA ASP A 154 -12.97 -42.93 -34.62
C ASP A 154 -11.44 -42.79 -34.88
N ALA A 155 -10.68 -43.81 -34.49
CA ALA A 155 -9.24 -43.98 -34.74
C ALA A 155 -8.98 -44.58 -36.16
N PRO A 156 -7.71 -44.71 -36.68
CA PRO A 156 -6.71 -45.60 -36.08
C PRO A 156 -5.21 -45.23 -36.22
N SER A 157 -4.47 -45.69 -35.19
CA SER A 157 -3.14 -46.36 -35.19
C SER A 157 -2.04 -45.95 -36.18
N SER A 158 -0.95 -45.39 -35.65
CA SER A 158 0.39 -45.94 -35.93
C SER A 158 1.31 -45.81 -34.72
N ARG A 159 2.06 -46.88 -34.46
CA ARG A 159 3.02 -47.05 -33.37
C ARG A 159 4.38 -46.52 -33.81
N ILE A 160 5.04 -45.71 -32.98
CA ILE A 160 6.50 -45.72 -32.82
C ILE A 160 6.85 -45.43 -31.35
N SER A 161 7.62 -46.34 -30.75
CA SER A 161 8.42 -46.23 -29.51
C SER A 161 9.88 -46.04 -29.96
N VAL A 162 10.86 -45.42 -29.30
CA VAL A 162 11.13 -44.87 -27.95
C VAL A 162 12.49 -44.16 -28.11
N ALA A 163 12.80 -43.12 -27.32
CA ALA A 163 14.16 -42.90 -26.80
C ALA A 163 14.13 -41.89 -25.64
N THR A 164 14.63 -42.35 -24.50
CA THR A 164 14.79 -41.68 -23.20
C THR A 164 16.13 -40.95 -23.16
N GLU A 165 16.24 -39.77 -22.51
CA GLU A 165 17.07 -39.43 -21.32
C GLU A 165 17.49 -37.93 -21.41
N PRO A 166 18.10 -37.29 -20.39
CA PRO A 166 17.65 -37.05 -19.03
C PRO A 166 17.66 -35.53 -18.66
N GLU A 167 17.14 -35.25 -17.47
CA GLU A 167 17.22 -34.05 -16.62
C GLU A 167 17.98 -32.79 -17.08
N SER A 168 17.27 -31.66 -16.98
CA SER A 168 17.82 -30.39 -16.49
C SER A 168 16.81 -29.79 -15.51
N LEU A 169 16.89 -30.21 -14.25
CA LEU A 169 16.22 -29.57 -13.12
C LEU A 169 17.01 -28.30 -12.76
N MET A 170 16.57 -27.15 -13.28
CA MET A 170 16.87 -25.85 -12.70
C MET A 170 15.63 -25.40 -11.92
N GLY A 171 15.47 -25.97 -10.73
CA GLY A 171 14.40 -25.62 -9.80
C GLY A 171 14.80 -24.42 -8.94
N VAL A 172 13.86 -23.50 -8.72
CA VAL A 172 13.93 -22.55 -7.61
C VAL A 172 13.69 -23.33 -6.32
N VAL A 173 14.58 -23.16 -5.34
CA VAL A 173 14.41 -23.68 -3.98
C VAL A 173 13.04 -23.24 -3.47
N ALA A 174 12.12 -24.20 -3.33
CA ALA A 174 10.90 -23.99 -2.56
C ALA A 174 11.33 -23.89 -1.10
N VAL A 175 11.54 -22.67 -0.61
CA VAL A 175 11.45 -22.40 0.82
C VAL A 175 10.04 -22.84 1.20
N ARG A 176 9.93 -23.92 1.98
CA ARG A 176 8.67 -24.29 2.63
C ARG A 176 8.19 -23.02 3.30
N PRO A 177 7.04 -22.43 2.91
CA PRO A 177 6.47 -21.40 3.74
C PRO A 177 6.19 -22.10 5.06
N GLU A 178 6.97 -21.73 6.08
CA GLU A 178 6.57 -21.93 7.46
C GLU A 178 5.13 -21.46 7.49
N THR A 179 4.23 -22.40 7.75
CA THR A 179 2.81 -22.14 7.87
C THR A 179 2.68 -21.19 9.05
N VAL A 180 2.74 -19.89 8.76
CA VAL A 180 2.25 -18.86 9.67
C VAL A 180 0.82 -19.28 9.93
N PRO A 181 0.48 -19.68 11.16
CA PRO A 181 -0.87 -20.15 11.46
C PRO A 181 -1.81 -19.07 10.97
N GLN A 182 -2.64 -19.42 9.98
CA GLN A 182 -3.76 -18.57 9.61
C GLN A 182 -4.52 -18.36 10.92
N PRO A 183 -4.78 -17.11 11.36
CA PRO A 183 -5.75 -16.92 12.42
C PRO A 183 -7.02 -17.54 11.87
N GLU A 184 -7.41 -18.62 12.52
CA GLU A 184 -8.64 -19.35 12.28
C GLU A 184 -9.72 -18.29 12.13
N VAL A 185 -10.44 -18.38 11.01
CA VAL A 185 -11.54 -17.48 10.70
C VAL A 185 -12.71 -17.90 11.60
N GLU A 186 -12.48 -17.90 12.91
CA GLU A 186 -13.54 -17.75 13.89
C GLU A 186 -14.32 -16.53 13.45
N ALA A 187 -15.63 -16.72 13.39
CA ALA A 187 -16.59 -15.69 13.10
C ALA A 187 -16.41 -14.54 14.10
N MET A 188 -15.48 -13.63 13.82
CA MET A 188 -15.29 -12.42 14.59
C MET A 188 -16.39 -11.45 14.16
N GLN A 189 -17.57 -11.69 14.72
CA GLN A 189 -18.43 -10.65 15.27
C GLN A 189 -17.68 -9.89 16.40
N GLY A 190 -16.40 -9.60 16.22
CA GLY A 190 -15.61 -8.77 17.10
C GLY A 190 -16.21 -7.39 17.01
N GLN A 191 -16.72 -6.90 18.14
CA GLN A 191 -17.23 -5.55 18.31
C GLN A 191 -16.41 -4.56 17.47
N MET A 192 -17.02 -4.05 16.39
CA MET A 192 -16.46 -2.92 15.68
C MET A 192 -16.48 -1.75 16.66
N MET A 193 -15.33 -1.43 17.23
CA MET A 193 -15.23 -0.32 18.17
C MET A 193 -15.14 0.97 17.37
N VAL A 194 -16.21 1.76 17.42
CA VAL A 194 -16.17 3.16 17.00
C VAL A 194 -15.46 3.93 18.10
N LYS A 195 -14.30 4.49 17.78
CA LYS A 195 -13.63 5.43 18.68
C LYS A 195 -13.89 6.83 18.15
N MET A 196 -14.36 7.71 19.03
CA MET A 196 -14.56 9.12 18.73
C MET A 196 -14.12 9.98 19.90
N GLY A 197 -13.39 11.05 19.63
CA GLY A 197 -12.91 11.96 20.67
C GLY A 197 -11.59 12.64 20.30
N ASP A 198 -11.00 13.37 21.24
CA ASP A 198 -9.74 14.07 20.96
C ASP A 198 -8.56 13.09 20.83
N VAL A 199 -7.72 13.34 19.84
CA VAL A 199 -6.50 12.58 19.61
C VAL A 199 -5.42 12.95 20.62
N ALA A 200 -4.77 11.95 21.16
CA ALA A 200 -3.42 12.06 21.68
C ALA A 200 -2.49 11.19 20.82
N VAL A 201 -1.30 11.73 20.55
CA VAL A 201 -0.20 11.00 19.93
C VAL A 201 0.77 10.67 21.05
N ASP A 202 0.97 9.38 21.32
CA ASP A 202 2.00 8.96 22.27
C ASP A 202 3.38 9.37 21.72
N PRO A 203 4.28 9.97 22.53
CA PRO A 203 5.64 10.24 22.10
C PRO A 203 6.30 8.94 21.62
N ILE A 204 6.96 8.99 20.47
CA ILE A 204 7.77 7.87 19.99
C ILE A 204 8.97 7.78 20.93
N GLU A 205 8.97 6.82 21.86
CA GLU A 205 10.14 6.49 22.66
C GLU A 205 11.27 6.06 21.69
N ASP A 206 12.30 6.90 21.61
CA ASP A 206 13.51 6.66 20.82
C ASP A 206 14.26 5.48 21.46
N ARG A 207 14.23 4.31 20.81
CA ARG A 207 14.91 3.09 21.27
C ARG A 207 15.99 2.67 20.28
#